data_AF-A0A6B0CZC8-F1
#
_entry.id   AF-A0A6B0CZC8-F1
#
_cell.length_a   1.000
_cell.length_b   1.000
_cell.length_c   1.000
_cell.angle_alpha   90.00
_cell.angle_beta   90.00
_cell.angle_gamma   90.00
#
_symmetry.space_group_name_H-M   'P 1'
#
loop_
_entity.id
_entity.type
_entity.pdbx_description
1 polymer ?
#
loop_
_entity_poly.entity_id
_entity_poly.type
_entity_poly.pdbx_seq_one_letter_code
_entity_poly.pdbx_strand_id
1 'polypeptide(L)'
;MSYLVTIIAFIIVFGVLVTVHEYGHMFFAKRAGIMCPEFAIGMGPKIFSFRKNETLYTIRLLPVGGYVRMAGDGLEEPPVEPGMNVKIKLNEENEITHIILDDHHKFQQIEAIEVKKCDFKDDLFIEGITAYDNERHHFKIARKSFFVENGSLVQIAPRDR
;
A
#
# COMPACT_ATOMS: atom_id res chain seq x y z
N MET A 1 32.98 -24.22 -13.90
CA MET A 1 31.78 -23.81 -13.13
C MET A 1 30.57 -24.10 -14.01
N SER A 2 29.54 -24.80 -13.52
CA SER A 2 28.31 -25.02 -14.30
C SER A 2 27.60 -23.67 -14.51
N TYR A 3 27.09 -23.39 -15.72
CA TYR A 3 26.33 -22.16 -16.04
C TYR A 3 25.19 -21.93 -15.04
N LEU A 4 24.55 -23.00 -14.56
CA LEU A 4 23.52 -22.97 -13.54
C LEU A 4 24.03 -22.34 -12.23
N VAL A 5 25.24 -22.71 -11.81
CA VAL A 5 25.86 -22.17 -10.58
C VAL A 5 26.15 -20.69 -10.75
N THR A 6 26.64 -20.26 -11.92
CA THR A 6 26.91 -18.84 -12.20
C THR A 6 25.62 -18.00 -12.16
N ILE A 7 24.52 -18.48 -12.75
CA ILE A 7 23.24 -17.77 -12.76
C ILE A 7 22.67 -17.65 -11.35
N ILE A 8 22.67 -18.75 -10.57
CA ILE A 8 22.16 -18.73 -9.20
C ILE A 8 23.01 -17.80 -8.33
N ALA A 9 24.34 -17.87 -8.44
CA ALA A 9 25.24 -16.99 -7.69
C ALA A 9 25.02 -15.51 -8.03
N PHE A 10 24.82 -15.19 -9.32
CA PHE A 10 24.52 -13.83 -9.77
C PHE A 10 23.22 -13.31 -9.14
N ILE A 11 22.14 -14.10 -9.19
CA ILE A 11 20.84 -13.72 -8.61
C ILE A 11 20.97 -13.45 -7.10
N ILE A 12 21.71 -14.30 -6.38
CA ILE A 12 21.90 -14.14 -4.93
C ILE A 12 22.70 -12.88 -4.62
N VAL A 13 23.86 -12.68 -5.27
CA VAL A 13 24.72 -11.53 -5.00
C VAL A 13 24.02 -10.22 -5.36
N PHE A 14 23.39 -10.17 -6.53
CA PHE A 14 22.65 -8.99 -6.98
C PHE A 14 21.43 -8.73 -6.07
N GLY A 15 20.69 -9.78 -5.69
CA GLY A 15 19.56 -9.67 -4.78
C GLY A 15 19.95 -9.12 -3.41
N VAL A 16 21.08 -9.58 -2.85
CA VAL A 16 21.62 -9.04 -1.58
C VAL A 16 22.01 -7.58 -1.74
N LEU A 17 22.74 -7.22 -2.81
CA LEU A 17 23.19 -5.85 -3.06
C LEU A 17 22.00 -4.88 -3.13
N VAL A 18 20.99 -5.20 -3.94
CA VAL A 18 19.79 -4.38 -4.08
C VAL A 18 19.03 -4.29 -2.76
N THR A 19 18.83 -5.42 -2.07
CA THR A 19 18.12 -5.44 -0.78
C THR A 19 18.78 -4.52 0.24
N VAL A 20 20.11 -4.53 0.32
CA VAL A 20 20.86 -3.65 1.24
C VAL A 20 20.76 -2.19 0.81
N HIS A 21 20.80 -1.89 -0.49
CA HIS A 21 20.61 -0.54 -1.02
C HIS A 21 19.25 0.04 -0.63
N GLU A 22 18.17 -0.69 -0.93
CA GLU A 22 16.80 -0.28 -0.58
C GLU A 22 16.61 -0.19 0.94
N TYR A 23 17.23 -1.10 1.70
CA TYR A 23 17.18 -1.04 3.16
C TYR A 23 17.86 0.22 3.70
N GLY A 24 18.96 0.65 3.08
CA GLY A 24 19.63 1.91 3.37
C GLY A 24 18.67 3.10 3.23
N HIS A 25 17.97 3.18 2.09
CA HIS A 25 16.94 4.20 1.86
C HIS A 25 15.87 4.19 2.95
N MET A 26 15.28 3.03 3.25
CA MET A 26 14.27 2.91 4.31
C MET A 26 14.82 3.33 5.67
N PHE A 27 16.04 2.91 6.01
CA PHE A 27 16.65 3.18 7.31
C PHE A 27 16.83 4.69 7.54
N PHE A 28 17.41 5.39 6.55
CA PHE A 28 17.62 6.83 6.63
C PHE A 28 16.29 7.60 6.57
N ALA A 29 15.34 7.16 5.74
CA ALA A 29 14.01 7.76 5.66
C ALA A 29 13.26 7.67 7.00
N LYS A 30 13.22 6.48 7.62
CA LYS A 30 12.58 6.30 8.94
C LYS A 30 13.25 7.12 10.03
N ARG A 31 14.59 7.22 10.00
CA ARG A 31 15.35 8.07 10.93
C ARG A 31 15.05 9.56 10.73
N ALA A 32 14.73 9.98 9.52
CA ALA A 32 14.28 11.35 9.20
C ALA A 32 12.79 11.59 9.50
N GLY A 33 12.07 10.62 10.07
CA GLY A 33 10.64 10.72 10.37
C GLY A 33 9.73 10.45 9.16
N ILE A 34 10.29 10.09 8.01
CA ILE A 34 9.52 9.77 6.80
C ILE A 34 8.88 8.38 6.99
N MET A 35 7.59 8.28 6.68
CA MET A 35 6.87 7.01 6.72
C MET A 35 7.23 6.20 5.49
N CYS A 36 7.52 4.91 5.68
CA CYS A 36 7.76 3.98 4.57
C CYS A 36 6.65 2.91 4.55
N PRO A 37 5.56 3.09 3.79
CA PRO A 37 4.42 2.18 3.79
C PRO A 37 4.76 0.77 3.32
N GLU A 38 5.75 0.62 2.44
CA GLU A 38 6.14 -0.67 1.88
C GLU A 38 7.66 -0.75 1.65
N PHE A 39 8.19 -1.94 1.86
CA PHE A 39 9.53 -2.37 1.50
C PHE A 39 9.42 -3.64 0.66
N ALA A 40 10.06 -3.67 -0.50
CA ALA A 40 9.93 -4.73 -1.46
C ALA A 40 11.27 -5.28 -1.93
N ILE A 41 11.38 -6.61 -1.92
CA ILE A 41 12.46 -7.34 -2.57
C ILE A 41 11.90 -7.99 -3.83
N GLY A 42 12.49 -7.66 -4.97
CA GLY A 42 12.03 -8.09 -6.29
C GLY A 42 10.86 -7.27 -6.84
N MET A 43 10.31 -7.74 -7.96
CA MET A 43 9.27 -7.08 -8.75
C MET A 43 8.14 -8.03 -9.12
N GLY A 44 7.00 -7.48 -9.55
CA GLY A 44 5.83 -8.24 -9.99
C GLY A 44 4.94 -8.72 -8.83
N PRO A 45 4.22 -9.85 -8.99
CA PRO A 45 3.23 -10.31 -8.02
C PRO A 45 3.90 -10.69 -6.68
N LYS A 46 3.22 -10.34 -5.59
CA LYS A 46 3.66 -10.66 -4.21
C LYS A 46 3.55 -12.17 -3.97
N ILE A 47 4.65 -12.81 -3.58
CA ILE A 47 4.65 -14.21 -3.12
C ILE A 47 4.36 -14.26 -1.63
N PHE A 48 5.04 -13.39 -0.89
CA PHE A 48 4.95 -13.35 0.56
C PHE A 48 4.94 -11.90 1.01
N SER A 49 4.13 -11.61 2.03
CA SER A 49 4.16 -10.32 2.70
C SER A 49 3.90 -10.48 4.18
N PHE A 50 4.50 -9.60 4.97
CA PHE A 50 4.20 -9.46 6.37
C PHE A 50 4.32 -7.99 6.75
N ARG A 51 3.52 -7.56 7.71
CA ARG A 51 3.54 -6.18 8.18
C ARG A 51 4.26 -6.09 9.51
N LYS A 52 5.11 -5.07 9.65
CA LYS A 52 5.73 -4.69 10.92
C LYS A 52 5.63 -3.18 11.10
N ASN A 53 4.93 -2.77 12.15
CA ASN A 53 4.57 -1.36 12.40
C ASN A 53 3.81 -0.74 11.21
N GLU A 54 4.29 0.37 10.67
CA GLU A 54 3.74 1.07 9.50
C GLU A 54 4.20 0.51 8.14
N THR A 55 5.15 -0.43 8.12
CA THR A 55 5.75 -0.93 6.87
C THR A 55 5.27 -2.34 6.54
N LEU A 56 4.78 -2.51 5.31
CA LEU A 56 4.54 -3.80 4.70
C LEU A 56 5.84 -4.29 4.03
N TYR A 57 6.37 -5.41 4.49
CA TYR A 57 7.53 -6.07 3.88
C TYR A 57 7.05 -7.12 2.90
N THR A 58 7.58 -7.12 1.68
CA THR A 58 7.13 -7.99 0.59
C THR A 58 8.30 -8.67 -0.12
N ILE A 59 8.07 -9.92 -0.52
CA ILE A 59 8.93 -10.68 -1.43
C ILE A 59 8.09 -10.97 -2.68
N ARG A 60 8.61 -10.58 -3.84
CA ARG A 60 7.91 -10.68 -5.12
C ARG A 60 8.55 -11.71 -6.04
N LEU A 61 7.77 -12.17 -7.03
CA LEU A 61 8.13 -13.30 -7.89
C LEU A 61 9.42 -13.10 -8.68
N LEU A 62 9.63 -11.91 -9.23
CA LEU A 62 10.79 -11.65 -10.07
C LEU A 62 11.94 -11.16 -9.17
N PRO A 63 13.08 -11.88 -9.08
CA PRO A 63 14.20 -11.53 -8.20
C PRO A 63 15.07 -10.41 -8.81
N VAL A 64 14.46 -9.47 -9.52
CA VAL A 64 15.10 -8.31 -10.14
C VAL A 64 14.65 -7.06 -9.42
N GLY A 65 15.60 -6.27 -8.95
CA GLY A 65 15.31 -5.01 -8.27
C GLY A 65 14.68 -5.18 -6.88
N GLY A 66 14.14 -4.07 -6.41
CA GLY A 66 13.50 -3.87 -5.12
C GLY A 66 13.11 -2.40 -5.03
N TYR A 67 12.29 -2.04 -4.06
CA TYR A 67 11.94 -0.64 -3.85
C TYR A 67 11.47 -0.38 -2.42
N VAL A 68 11.53 0.88 -2.03
CA VAL A 68 10.95 1.43 -0.82
C VAL A 68 9.98 2.53 -1.18
N ARG A 69 8.75 2.40 -0.69
CA ARG A 69 7.73 3.45 -0.83
C ARG A 69 7.97 4.46 0.26
N MET A 70 8.09 5.75 -0.08
CA MET A 70 8.25 6.82 0.89
C MET A 70 7.07 7.78 0.83
N ALA A 71 6.52 8.11 1.99
CA ALA A 71 5.50 9.14 2.07
C ALA A 71 6.03 10.47 1.50
N GLY A 72 5.27 11.08 0.60
CA GLY A 72 5.60 12.39 0.03
C GLY A 72 6.63 12.37 -1.10
N ASP A 73 7.08 11.21 -1.60
CA ASP A 73 7.96 11.15 -2.77
C ASP A 73 7.29 11.65 -4.06
N GLY A 74 5.97 11.76 -4.08
CA GLY A 74 5.19 12.28 -5.21
C GLY A 74 5.20 11.37 -6.43
N LEU A 75 5.91 10.24 -6.37
CA LEU A 75 6.11 9.30 -7.46
C LEU A 75 5.02 8.23 -7.51
N GLU A 76 4.21 8.14 -6.46
CA GLU A 76 3.07 7.22 -6.41
C GLU A 76 1.73 7.95 -6.29
N GLU A 77 0.88 7.63 -7.24
CA GLU A 77 -0.54 7.90 -7.20
C GLU A 77 -1.21 6.88 -6.27
N PRO A 78 -2.19 7.32 -5.46
CA PRO A 78 -3.00 6.39 -4.68
C PRO A 78 -3.66 5.39 -5.64
N PRO A 79 -3.80 4.11 -5.25
CA PRO A 79 -4.38 3.06 -6.11
C PRO A 79 -5.89 3.21 -6.32
N VAL A 80 -6.46 4.37 -5.96
CA VAL A 80 -7.88 4.69 -6.04
C VAL A 80 -8.04 5.99 -6.79
N GLU A 81 -8.81 5.92 -7.87
CA GLU A 81 -9.12 7.03 -8.76
C GLU A 81 -10.63 7.29 -8.79
N PRO A 82 -11.05 8.53 -9.12
CA PRO A 82 -12.45 8.82 -9.42
C PRO A 82 -13.02 7.89 -10.50
N GLY A 83 -14.20 7.34 -10.27
CA GLY A 83 -14.89 6.36 -11.12
C GLY A 83 -14.69 4.91 -10.68
N MET A 84 -13.74 4.64 -9.76
CA MET A 84 -13.56 3.30 -9.21
C MET A 84 -14.66 2.94 -8.21
N ASN A 85 -15.09 1.69 -8.24
CA ASN A 85 -15.93 1.10 -7.20
C ASN A 85 -15.03 0.44 -6.17
N VAL A 86 -15.05 0.94 -4.94
CA VAL A 86 -14.27 0.39 -3.83
C VAL A 86 -15.19 0.02 -2.68
N LYS A 87 -14.67 -0.81 -1.79
CA LYS A 87 -15.35 -1.22 -0.57
C LYS A 87 -14.68 -0.54 0.61
N ILE A 88 -15.43 0.13 1.48
CA ILE A 88 -14.89 0.84 2.64
C ILE A 88 -15.35 0.19 3.94
N LYS A 89 -14.45 0.17 4.94
CA LYS A 89 -14.76 -0.21 6.32
C LYS A 89 -14.65 1.02 7.21
N LEU A 90 -15.73 1.31 7.93
CA LEU A 90 -15.82 2.44 8.85
C LEU A 90 -15.48 2.02 10.29
N ASN A 91 -15.02 2.97 11.10
CA ASN A 91 -14.94 2.82 12.56
C ASN A 91 -16.23 3.34 13.24
N GLU A 92 -16.27 3.32 14.58
CA GLU A 92 -17.40 3.83 15.37
C GLU A 92 -17.64 5.35 15.21
N GLU A 93 -16.64 6.09 14.74
CA GLU A 93 -16.68 7.54 14.48
C GLU A 93 -17.07 7.88 13.02
N ASN A 94 -17.47 6.88 12.23
CA ASN A 94 -17.82 7.02 10.82
C ASN A 94 -16.65 7.45 9.90
N GLU A 95 -15.42 7.13 10.29
CA GLU A 95 -14.21 7.35 9.50
C GLU A 95 -13.74 6.07 8.81
N ILE A 96 -13.23 6.21 7.58
CA ILE A 96 -12.69 5.11 6.79
C ILE A 96 -11.38 4.62 7.40
N THR A 97 -11.35 3.34 7.77
CA THR A 97 -10.15 2.66 8.26
C THR A 97 -9.53 1.74 7.21
N HIS A 98 -10.35 1.16 6.33
CA HIS A 98 -9.88 0.28 5.27
C HIS A 98 -10.59 0.59 3.97
N ILE A 99 -9.83 0.67 2.88
CA ILE A 99 -10.31 0.77 1.51
C ILE A 99 -9.88 -0.50 0.80
N ILE A 100 -10.85 -1.31 0.40
CA ILE A 100 -10.67 -2.65 -0.12
C ILE A 100 -10.82 -2.58 -1.64
N LEU A 101 -9.75 -2.98 -2.34
CA LEU A 101 -9.60 -2.87 -3.79
C LEU A 101 -9.89 -4.18 -4.53
N ASP A 102 -10.09 -5.27 -3.79
CA ASP A 102 -10.41 -6.59 -4.34
C ASP A 102 -11.69 -7.18 -3.75
N ASP A 103 -12.21 -8.22 -4.39
CA ASP A 103 -13.47 -8.87 -3.99
C ASP A 103 -13.30 -9.98 -2.94
N HIS A 104 -12.09 -10.23 -2.44
CA HIS A 104 -11.76 -11.45 -1.72
C HIS A 104 -11.84 -11.38 -0.18
N HIS A 105 -12.39 -10.31 0.40
CA HIS A 105 -12.36 -10.12 1.85
C HIS A 105 -13.69 -10.30 2.58
N LYS A 106 -13.64 -10.95 3.75
CA LYS A 106 -14.77 -11.22 4.67
C LYS A 106 -14.86 -10.19 5.81
N PHE A 107 -14.68 -8.89 5.54
CA PHE A 107 -14.94 -7.91 6.60
C PHE A 107 -16.45 -7.79 6.86
N GLN A 108 -16.83 -7.58 8.12
CA GLN A 108 -18.19 -7.17 8.49
C GLN A 108 -18.26 -5.63 8.41
N GLN A 109 -19.45 -5.08 8.11
CA GLN A 109 -19.67 -3.63 7.92
C GLN A 109 -18.80 -3.03 6.80
N ILE A 110 -18.98 -3.56 5.60
CA ILE A 110 -18.37 -3.01 4.38
C ILE A 110 -19.45 -2.28 3.59
N GLU A 111 -19.16 -1.06 3.15
CA GLU A 111 -20.00 -0.32 2.23
C GLU A 111 -19.34 -0.23 0.86
N ALA A 112 -20.10 -0.43 -0.21
CA ALA A 112 -19.63 -0.20 -1.57
C ALA A 112 -19.86 1.27 -1.94
N ILE A 113 -18.82 1.92 -2.44
CA ILE A 113 -18.85 3.32 -2.83
C ILE A 113 -18.21 3.50 -4.21
N GLU A 114 -18.92 4.21 -5.10
CA GLU A 114 -18.33 4.71 -6.34
C GLU A 114 -17.63 6.04 -6.05
N VAL A 115 -16.30 6.04 -6.13
CA VAL A 115 -15.49 7.22 -5.80
C VAL A 115 -15.74 8.31 -6.84
N LYS A 116 -16.10 9.51 -6.39
CA LYS A 116 -16.24 10.70 -7.24
C LYS A 116 -15.08 11.68 -7.03
N LYS A 117 -14.58 11.77 -5.81
CA LYS A 117 -13.44 12.60 -5.43
C LYS A 117 -12.75 11.99 -4.23
N CYS A 118 -11.44 12.13 -4.12
CA CYS A 118 -10.69 11.64 -2.97
C CYS A 118 -9.43 12.48 -2.76
N ASP A 119 -9.00 12.52 -1.51
CA ASP A 119 -7.67 12.99 -1.12
C ASP A 119 -7.14 12.06 -0.04
N PHE A 120 -5.96 11.48 -0.29
CA PHE A 120 -5.29 10.55 0.64
C PHE A 120 -4.03 11.15 1.26
N LYS A 121 -3.68 12.40 0.92
CA LYS A 121 -2.43 13.04 1.31
C LYS A 121 -2.69 14.22 2.25
N ASP A 122 -3.54 15.15 1.88
CA ASP A 122 -3.69 16.41 2.61
C ASP A 122 -4.98 16.38 3.46
N ASP A 123 -6.16 16.30 2.84
CA ASP A 123 -7.44 16.43 3.55
C ASP A 123 -8.03 15.09 4.07
N LEU A 124 -7.51 13.95 3.63
CA LEU A 124 -7.93 12.60 4.05
C LEU A 124 -9.45 12.37 3.95
N PHE A 125 -9.98 12.30 2.73
CA PHE A 125 -11.39 12.02 2.50
C PHE A 125 -11.66 11.19 1.24
N ILE A 126 -12.84 10.56 1.22
CA ILE A 126 -13.48 10.04 0.01
C ILE A 126 -14.89 10.62 -0.09
N GLU A 127 -15.19 11.21 -1.23
CA GLU A 127 -16.55 11.52 -1.65
C GLU A 127 -16.98 10.55 -2.73
N GLY A 128 -18.16 9.97 -2.56
CA GLY A 128 -18.66 9.01 -3.53
C GLY A 128 -20.13 8.70 -3.34
N ILE A 129 -20.66 7.90 -4.26
CA ILE A 129 -22.04 7.45 -4.23
C ILE A 129 -22.08 6.07 -3.59
N THR A 130 -22.82 5.92 -2.50
CA THR A 130 -22.98 4.65 -1.80
C THR A 130 -24.05 3.79 -2.46
N ALA A 131 -23.81 2.48 -2.53
CA ALA A 131 -24.73 1.56 -3.20
C ALA A 131 -26.07 1.35 -2.47
N TYR A 132 -26.17 1.69 -1.18
CA TYR A 132 -27.34 1.37 -0.36
C TYR A 132 -28.48 2.40 -0.49
N ASP A 133 -28.16 3.68 -0.63
CA ASP A 133 -29.12 4.79 -0.75
C ASP A 133 -28.97 5.57 -2.07
N ASN A 134 -27.91 5.29 -2.84
CA ASN A 134 -27.60 5.97 -4.08
C ASN A 134 -27.40 7.50 -3.90
N GLU A 135 -27.01 7.92 -2.71
CA GLU A 135 -26.72 9.32 -2.37
C GLU A 135 -25.21 9.60 -2.33
N ARG A 136 -24.84 10.86 -2.44
CA ARG A 136 -23.45 11.30 -2.35
C ARG A 136 -23.07 11.53 -0.89
N HIS A 137 -22.09 10.79 -0.41
CA HIS A 137 -21.54 10.91 0.93
C HIS A 137 -20.12 11.45 0.91
N HIS A 138 -19.75 12.12 2.00
CA HIS A 138 -18.40 12.57 2.26
C HIS A 138 -17.90 11.87 3.53
N PHE A 139 -16.94 10.97 3.36
CA PHE A 139 -16.32 10.23 4.44
C PHE A 139 -14.92 10.74 4.72
N LYS A 140 -14.64 11.01 5.99
CA LYS A 140 -13.26 11.24 6.43
C LYS A 140 -12.50 9.93 6.48
N ILE A 141 -11.20 9.98 6.23
CA ILE A 141 -10.29 8.85 6.33
C ILE A 141 -9.54 8.97 7.65
N ALA A 142 -9.60 7.92 8.46
CA ALA A 142 -8.88 7.87 9.72
C ALA A 142 -7.36 7.98 9.47
N ARG A 143 -6.65 8.64 10.38
CA ARG A 143 -5.17 8.80 10.29
C ARG A 143 -4.43 7.47 10.16
N LYS A 144 -4.95 6.43 10.80
CA LYS A 144 -4.44 5.06 10.69
C LYS A 144 -5.38 4.23 9.83
N SER A 145 -5.21 4.37 8.52
CA SER A 145 -6.04 3.72 7.50
C SER A 145 -5.20 2.92 6.50
N PHE A 146 -5.84 2.01 5.78
CA PHE A 146 -5.17 1.02 4.92
C PHE A 146 -5.85 0.87 3.56
N PHE A 147 -5.04 0.78 2.50
CA PHE A 147 -5.44 0.11 1.28
C PHE A 147 -5.29 -1.40 1.47
N VAL A 148 -6.32 -2.14 1.12
CA VAL A 148 -6.38 -3.61 1.20
C VAL A 148 -6.40 -4.17 -0.21
N GLU A 149 -5.36 -4.93 -0.56
CA GLU A 149 -5.22 -5.53 -1.88
C GLU A 149 -4.45 -6.85 -1.77
N ASN A 150 -5.01 -7.92 -2.33
CA ASN A 150 -4.44 -9.27 -2.35
C ASN A 150 -4.01 -9.75 -0.95
N GLY A 151 -4.85 -9.48 0.06
CA GLY A 151 -4.59 -9.81 1.46
C GLY A 151 -3.53 -8.94 2.15
N SER A 152 -2.93 -7.98 1.44
CA SER A 152 -1.94 -7.05 1.97
C SER A 152 -2.59 -5.78 2.48
N LEU A 153 -2.13 -5.29 3.63
CA LEU A 153 -2.53 -3.99 4.19
C LEU A 153 -1.38 -2.99 4.01
N VAL A 154 -1.54 -2.07 3.06
CA VAL A 154 -0.62 -0.93 2.87
C VAL A 154 -1.19 0.27 3.60
N GLN A 155 -0.42 0.87 4.50
CA GLN A 155 -0.89 2.03 5.25
C GLN A 155 -0.95 3.27 4.37
N ILE A 156 -2.07 3.99 4.44
CA ILE A 156 -2.21 5.31 3.84
C ILE A 156 -1.28 6.27 4.58
N ALA A 157 -0.54 7.07 3.83
CA ALA A 157 0.49 7.97 4.37
C ALA A 157 0.09 9.43 4.14
N PRO A 158 -0.57 10.07 5.12
CA PRO A 158 -0.85 11.50 5.10
C PRO A 158 0.45 12.30 5.03
N ARG A 159 0.38 13.49 4.46
CA ARG A 159 1.53 14.40 4.33
C ARG A 159 1.96 14.96 5.68
N ASP A 160 1.00 15.29 6.53
CA ASP A 160 1.21 15.73 7.90
C ASP A 160 1.23 14.51 8.83
N ARG A 161 2.45 14.15 9.26
CA ARG A 161 2.71 13.06 10.21
C ARG A 161 2.97 13.60 11.61
#